data_AF-A0A7S3U6E5-F1
#
_entry.id   AF-A0A7S3U6E5-F1
#
_cell.length_a   1.000
_cell.length_b   1.000
_cell.length_c   1.000
_cell.angle_alpha   90.00
_cell.angle_beta   90.00
_cell.angle_gamma   90.00
#
_symmetry.space_group_name_H-M   'P 1'
#
loop_
_entity.id
_entity.type
_entity.pdbx_description
1 polymer ?
#
loop_
_entity_poly.entity_id
_entity_poly.type
_entity_poly.pdbx_seq_one_letter_code
_entity_poly.pdbx_strand_id
1 'polypeptide(L)'
;MAWEDLMHFAVLPNYDEQTEVLRRAIQTIANSGIAKKHIALVLAMEAREAGSEAKAQKLMGEFKDKFRSVFATYHPPGIPGEVAGKSANTKWAAEKVIEEFIPQLGVDPNNCILTVGDADSDFHSEYFAGLSYFFLNAGGAEGET
;
A
#
# COMPACT_ATOMS: atom_id res chain seq x y z
N MET A 1 6.10 21.04 2.49
CA MET A 1 4.94 20.12 2.41
C MET A 1 4.22 20.14 3.74
N ALA A 2 2.89 20.28 3.77
CA ALA A 2 2.12 20.19 5.02
C ALA A 2 1.85 18.73 5.39
N TRP A 3 1.59 18.45 6.66
CA TRP A 3 1.28 17.10 7.14
C TRP A 3 0.02 16.54 6.47
N GLU A 4 -0.98 17.40 6.29
CA GLU A 4 -2.31 17.10 5.75
C GLU A 4 -2.25 16.59 4.30
N ASP A 5 -1.21 16.99 3.56
CA ASP A 5 -1.04 16.64 2.15
C ASP A 5 -0.32 15.31 1.95
N LEU A 6 0.33 14.77 2.99
CA LEU A 6 1.12 13.55 2.90
C LEU A 6 0.23 12.31 2.78
N MET A 7 0.49 11.48 1.78
CA MET A 7 -0.24 10.27 1.49
C MET A 7 0.68 9.05 1.56
N HIS A 8 0.24 7.98 2.23
CA HIS A 8 0.93 6.69 2.29
C HIS A 8 0.20 5.68 1.43
N PHE A 9 0.94 4.96 0.60
CA PHE A 9 0.48 3.75 -0.09
C PHE A 9 1.14 2.54 0.57
N ALA A 10 0.38 1.83 1.40
CA ALA A 10 0.84 0.61 2.05
C ALA A 10 0.51 -0.59 1.14
N VAL A 11 1.53 -1.11 0.46
CA VAL A 11 1.42 -2.20 -0.52
C VAL A 11 1.73 -3.53 0.17
N LEU A 12 0.76 -4.44 0.16
CA LEU A 12 0.90 -5.81 0.65
C LEU A 12 0.84 -6.78 -0.55
N PRO A 13 1.99 -7.24 -1.07
CA PRO A 13 2.05 -8.26 -2.10
C PRO A 13 1.66 -9.62 -1.50
N ASN A 14 0.78 -10.32 -2.21
CA ASN A 14 0.20 -11.57 -1.79
C ASN A 14 0.22 -12.59 -2.94
N TYR A 15 0.61 -13.83 -2.60
CA TYR A 15 0.39 -15.02 -3.40
C TYR A 15 0.14 -16.21 -2.48
N ASP A 16 -1.06 -16.77 -2.54
CA ASP A 16 -1.45 -18.01 -1.84
C ASP A 16 -1.39 -17.94 -0.29
N GLU A 17 -1.26 -16.74 0.29
CA GLU A 17 -1.35 -16.57 1.74
C GLU A 17 -2.79 -16.76 2.23
N GLN A 18 -2.94 -17.30 3.44
CA GLN A 18 -4.25 -17.44 4.04
C GLN A 18 -4.87 -16.06 4.28
N THR A 19 -6.18 -15.92 4.04
CA THR A 19 -6.89 -14.65 4.26
C THR A 19 -6.70 -14.11 5.69
N GLU A 20 -6.59 -14.99 6.68
CA GLU A 20 -6.33 -14.60 8.08
C GLU A 20 -4.95 -13.97 8.29
N VAL A 21 -3.93 -14.37 7.51
CA VAL A 21 -2.59 -13.78 7.57
C VAL A 21 -2.65 -12.33 7.11
N LEU A 22 -3.22 -12.10 5.93
CA LEU A 22 -3.47 -10.75 5.41
C LEU A 22 -4.34 -9.92 6.35
N ARG A 23 -5.43 -10.48 6.87
CA ARG A 23 -6.33 -9.77 7.80
C ARG A 23 -5.57 -9.24 9.01
N ARG A 24 -4.68 -10.04 9.60
CA ARG A 24 -3.88 -9.63 10.75
C ARG A 24 -2.93 -8.49 10.39
N ALA A 25 -2.16 -8.62 9.30
CA ALA A 25 -1.27 -7.57 8.84
C ALA A 25 -2.03 -6.25 8.57
N ILE A 26 -3.14 -6.32 7.82
CA ILE A 26 -4.00 -5.16 7.51
C ILE A 26 -4.54 -4.52 8.80
N GLN A 27 -4.94 -5.33 9.79
CA GLN A 27 -5.42 -4.83 11.06
C GLN A 27 -4.34 -4.02 11.81
N THR A 28 -3.07 -4.42 11.75
CA THR A 28 -1.98 -3.65 12.38
C THR A 28 -1.78 -2.28 11.72
N ILE A 29 -1.88 -2.19 10.39
CA ILE A 29 -1.83 -0.93 9.65
C ILE A 29 -3.07 -0.07 10.00
N ALA A 30 -4.26 -0.68 10.07
CA ALA A 30 -5.50 -0.01 10.41
C ALA A 30 -5.53 0.56 11.84
N ASN A 31 -4.67 0.05 12.74
CA ASN A 31 -4.51 0.57 14.09
C ASN A 31 -3.72 1.89 14.14
N SER A 32 -3.11 2.32 13.03
CA SER A 32 -2.45 3.61 12.98
C SER A 32 -3.44 4.76 13.11
N GLY A 33 -3.13 5.74 13.96
CA GLY A 33 -3.98 6.91 14.20
C GLY A 33 -4.23 7.76 12.94
N ILE A 34 -3.40 7.60 11.91
CA ILE A 34 -3.51 8.34 10.64
C ILE A 34 -4.16 7.53 9.50
N ALA A 35 -4.50 6.26 9.73
CA ALA A 35 -4.95 5.34 8.67
C ALA A 35 -6.10 5.90 7.82
N LYS A 36 -7.15 6.41 8.48
CA LYS A 36 -8.36 6.92 7.81
C LYS A 36 -8.14 8.19 6.98
N LYS A 37 -7.08 8.95 7.27
CA LYS A 37 -6.84 10.25 6.62
C LYS A 37 -5.69 10.24 5.62
N HIS A 38 -4.70 9.37 5.85
CA HIS A 38 -3.42 9.42 5.15
C HIS A 38 -3.00 8.10 4.52
N ILE A 39 -3.67 6.96 4.79
CA ILE A 39 -3.21 5.66 4.27
C ILE A 39 -4.18 5.12 3.24
N ALA A 40 -3.66 4.80 2.06
CA ALA A 40 -4.28 3.96 1.05
C ALA A 40 -3.66 2.56 1.16
N LEU A 41 -4.48 1.58 1.51
CA LEU A 41 -4.07 0.18 1.49
C LEU A 41 -4.13 -0.35 0.06
N VAL A 42 -3.09 -1.04 -0.39
CA VAL A 42 -3.01 -1.66 -1.71
C VAL A 42 -2.77 -3.16 -1.54
N LEU A 43 -3.79 -3.97 -1.82
CA LEU A 43 -3.67 -5.42 -1.88
C LEU A 43 -3.10 -5.80 -3.24
N ALA A 44 -1.80 -6.09 -3.29
CA ALA A 44 -1.12 -6.48 -4.52
C ALA A 44 -1.27 -7.99 -4.73
N MET A 45 -2.26 -8.39 -5.51
CA MET A 45 -2.61 -9.79 -5.74
C MET A 45 -1.97 -10.33 -7.02
N GLU A 46 -1.70 -11.62 -7.04
CA GLU A 46 -1.38 -12.35 -8.26
C GLU A 46 -2.67 -12.88 -8.91
N ALA A 47 -2.94 -12.51 -10.18
CA ALA A 47 -4.14 -12.98 -10.89
C ALA A 47 -4.15 -14.51 -11.10
N ARG A 48 -2.97 -15.14 -11.06
CA ARG A 48 -2.82 -16.61 -11.12
C ARG A 48 -3.26 -17.34 -9.85
N GLU A 49 -3.42 -16.63 -8.73
CA GLU A 49 -3.93 -17.23 -7.50
C GLU A 49 -5.44 -17.45 -7.62
N ALA A 50 -5.87 -18.71 -7.45
CA ALA A 50 -7.27 -19.07 -7.46
C ALA A 50 -8.03 -18.37 -6.32
N GLY A 51 -9.08 -17.63 -6.66
CA GLY A 51 -9.90 -16.90 -5.67
C GLY A 51 -9.29 -15.59 -5.16
N SER A 52 -8.22 -15.09 -5.78
CA SER A 52 -7.59 -13.80 -5.44
C SER A 52 -8.58 -12.63 -5.44
N GLU A 53 -9.46 -12.55 -6.44
CA GLU A 53 -10.51 -11.52 -6.52
C GLU A 53 -11.46 -11.56 -5.32
N ALA A 54 -12.02 -12.73 -5.02
CA ALA A 54 -12.93 -12.91 -3.89
C ALA A 54 -12.23 -12.61 -2.54
N LYS A 55 -10.96 -13.02 -2.39
CA LYS A 55 -10.14 -12.73 -1.21
C LYS A 55 -9.93 -11.23 -1.04
N ALA A 56 -9.53 -10.53 -2.09
CA ALA A 56 -9.33 -9.08 -2.08
C ALA A 56 -10.64 -8.34 -1.80
N GLN A 57 -11.74 -8.67 -2.49
CA GLN A 57 -13.04 -8.04 -2.27
C GLN A 57 -13.54 -8.21 -0.82
N LYS A 58 -13.34 -9.40 -0.24
CA LYS A 58 -13.67 -9.65 1.17
C LYS A 58 -12.89 -8.71 2.10
N LEU A 59 -11.57 -8.65 1.96
CA LEU A 59 -10.71 -7.79 2.80
C LEU A 59 -11.00 -6.30 2.56
N MET A 60 -11.21 -5.88 1.31
CA MET A 60 -11.62 -4.51 0.98
C MET A 60 -12.93 -4.15 1.67
N GLY A 61 -13.93 -5.03 1.65
CA GLY A 61 -15.20 -4.82 2.34
C GLY A 61 -15.07 -4.69 3.86
N GLU A 62 -14.20 -5.51 4.46
CA GLU A 62 -13.92 -5.48 5.91
C GLU A 62 -13.24 -4.18 6.36
N PHE A 63 -12.37 -3.60 5.51
CA PHE A 63 -11.49 -2.48 5.91
C PHE A 63 -11.77 -1.14 5.22
N LYS A 64 -12.76 -1.05 4.31
CA LYS A 64 -13.08 0.15 3.53
C LYS A 64 -13.18 1.45 4.35
N ASP A 65 -13.71 1.37 5.58
CA ASP A 65 -13.96 2.53 6.43
C ASP A 65 -12.82 2.84 7.43
N LYS A 66 -11.75 2.02 7.40
CA LYS A 66 -10.56 2.15 8.27
C LYS A 66 -9.43 2.94 7.62
N PHE A 67 -9.38 2.95 6.30
CA PHE A 67 -8.37 3.63 5.51
C PHE A 67 -8.96 4.83 4.78
N ARG A 68 -8.10 5.71 4.26
CA ARG A 68 -8.54 6.73 3.31
C ARG A 68 -9.07 6.09 2.03
N SER A 69 -8.42 5.02 1.59
CA SER A 69 -8.87 4.20 0.47
C SER A 69 -8.30 2.78 0.59
N VAL A 70 -8.96 1.83 -0.05
CA VAL A 70 -8.46 0.47 -0.19
C VAL A 70 -8.56 0.10 -1.65
N PHE A 71 -7.44 -0.37 -2.21
CA PHE A 71 -7.32 -0.80 -3.60
C PHE A 71 -6.85 -2.26 -3.65
N ALA A 72 -7.12 -2.90 -4.79
CA ALA A 72 -6.52 -4.17 -5.14
C ALA A 72 -5.94 -4.07 -6.56
N THR A 73 -4.78 -4.67 -6.77
CA THR A 73 -4.18 -4.84 -8.10
C THR A 73 -4.02 -6.32 -8.38
N TYR A 74 -4.06 -6.70 -9.66
CA TYR A 74 -3.94 -8.10 -10.06
C TYR A 74 -2.83 -8.20 -11.11
N HIS A 75 -1.67 -8.69 -10.70
CA HIS A 75 -0.54 -8.91 -11.59
C HIS A 75 -0.86 -10.08 -12.56
N PRO A 76 -0.86 -9.86 -13.89
CA PRO A 76 -1.29 -10.87 -14.85
C PRO A 76 -0.20 -11.94 -15.06
N PRO A 77 -0.58 -13.21 -15.33
CA PRO A 77 0.40 -14.25 -15.67
C PRO A 77 0.97 -14.05 -17.08
N GLY A 78 2.20 -14.51 -17.28
CA GLY A 78 2.77 -14.70 -18.62
C GLY A 78 3.23 -13.43 -19.33
N ILE A 79 3.58 -12.37 -18.59
CA ILE A 79 4.24 -11.18 -19.17
C ILE A 79 5.59 -11.61 -19.78
N PRO A 80 5.82 -11.40 -21.09
CA PRO A 80 7.07 -11.81 -21.73
C PRO A 80 8.29 -11.14 -21.11
N GLY A 81 9.30 -11.94 -20.74
CA GLY A 81 10.55 -11.45 -20.14
C GLY A 81 10.46 -11.18 -18.63
N GLU A 82 9.33 -11.45 -18.01
CA GLU A 82 9.12 -11.26 -16.58
C GLU A 82 9.03 -12.59 -15.83
N VAL A 83 9.64 -12.66 -14.64
CA VAL A 83 9.52 -13.81 -13.73
C VAL A 83 8.47 -13.47 -12.67
N ALA A 84 7.34 -14.16 -12.71
CA ALA A 84 6.27 -13.97 -11.75
C ALA A 84 6.74 -14.27 -10.32
N GLY A 85 6.37 -13.41 -9.38
CA GLY A 85 6.79 -13.48 -7.99
C GLY A 85 6.61 -12.14 -7.29
N LYS A 86 7.03 -12.09 -6.02
CA LYS A 86 6.83 -10.91 -5.16
C LYS A 86 7.31 -9.61 -5.81
N SER A 87 8.52 -9.58 -6.38
CA SER A 87 9.07 -8.36 -7.00
C SER A 87 8.28 -7.89 -8.22
N ALA A 88 7.87 -8.81 -9.08
CA ALA A 88 7.02 -8.56 -10.25
C ALA A 88 5.66 -7.97 -9.84
N ASN A 89 5.01 -8.63 -8.88
CA ASN A 89 3.73 -8.19 -8.33
C ASN A 89 3.83 -6.81 -7.66
N THR A 90 4.85 -6.57 -6.83
CA THR A 90 5.09 -5.26 -6.21
C THR A 90 5.33 -4.17 -7.24
N LYS A 91 6.13 -4.45 -8.28
CA LYS A 91 6.38 -3.50 -9.37
C LYS A 91 5.07 -3.14 -10.07
N TRP A 92 4.28 -4.15 -10.46
CA TRP A 92 2.96 -3.94 -11.06
C TRP A 92 2.05 -3.08 -10.18
N ALA A 93 2.00 -3.35 -8.88
CA ALA A 93 1.20 -2.57 -7.94
C ALA A 93 1.70 -1.12 -7.82
N ALA A 94 3.01 -0.90 -7.82
CA ALA A 94 3.59 0.45 -7.79
C ALA A 94 3.28 1.24 -9.07
N GLU A 95 3.33 0.60 -10.24
CA GLU A 95 2.90 1.22 -11.51
C GLU A 95 1.43 1.63 -11.44
N LYS A 96 0.55 0.77 -10.91
CA LYS A 96 -0.87 1.11 -10.71
C LYS A 96 -1.10 2.24 -9.71
N VAL A 97 -0.31 2.30 -8.63
CA VAL A 97 -0.34 3.44 -7.70
C VAL A 97 -0.05 4.75 -8.43
N ILE A 98 1.00 4.77 -9.25
CA ILE A 98 1.47 5.98 -9.94
C ILE A 98 0.50 6.38 -11.05
N GLU A 99 0.08 5.43 -11.89
CA GLU A 99 -0.69 5.70 -13.11
C GLU A 99 -2.19 5.89 -12.84
N GLU A 100 -2.73 5.25 -11.78
CA GLU A 100 -4.18 5.18 -11.56
C GLU A 100 -4.57 5.79 -10.21
N PHE A 101 -3.99 5.31 -9.09
CA PHE A 101 -4.51 5.64 -7.77
C PHE A 101 -4.15 7.06 -7.30
N ILE A 102 -2.92 7.53 -7.57
CA ILE A 102 -2.53 8.91 -7.28
C ILE A 102 -3.45 9.91 -8.02
N PRO A 103 -3.63 9.80 -9.35
CA PRO A 103 -4.57 10.64 -10.08
C PRO A 103 -6.01 10.54 -9.56
N GLN A 104 -6.49 9.32 -9.28
CA GLN A 104 -7.84 9.09 -8.77
C GLN A 104 -8.10 9.79 -7.42
N LEU A 105 -7.10 9.84 -6.54
CA LEU A 105 -7.20 10.49 -5.23
C LEU A 105 -6.96 12.00 -5.28
N GLY A 106 -6.50 12.54 -6.42
CA GLY A 106 -6.17 13.95 -6.58
C GLY A 106 -5.04 14.41 -5.66
N VAL A 107 -4.08 13.52 -5.36
CA VAL A 107 -2.92 13.82 -4.51
C VAL A 107 -1.69 14.13 -5.35
N ASP A 108 -0.78 14.97 -4.82
CA ASP A 108 0.50 15.26 -5.47
C ASP A 108 1.44 14.05 -5.32
N PRO A 109 2.01 13.48 -6.41
CA PRO A 109 2.95 12.38 -6.32
C PRO A 109 4.20 12.70 -5.47
N ASN A 110 4.60 13.97 -5.37
CA ASN A 110 5.73 14.38 -4.52
C ASN A 110 5.41 14.31 -3.03
N ASN A 111 4.12 14.23 -2.67
CA ASN A 111 3.64 14.10 -1.30
C ASN A 111 3.25 12.65 -0.96
N CYS A 112 3.76 11.67 -1.71
CA CYS A 112 3.43 10.27 -1.54
C CYS A 112 4.61 9.44 -1.02
N ILE A 113 4.36 8.57 -0.05
CA ILE A 113 5.29 7.55 0.43
C ILE A 113 4.73 6.17 0.08
N LEU A 114 5.53 5.35 -0.58
CA LEU A 114 5.18 3.96 -0.87
C LEU A 114 5.92 3.04 0.12
N THR A 115 5.16 2.29 0.91
CA THR A 115 5.68 1.29 1.86
C THR A 115 5.28 -0.09 1.37
N VAL A 116 6.26 -0.98 1.15
CA VAL A 116 6.00 -2.39 0.83
C VAL A 116 6.20 -3.21 2.10
N GLY A 117 5.14 -3.87 2.56
CA GLY A 117 5.17 -4.80 3.69
C GLY A 117 4.86 -6.21 3.26
N ASP A 118 5.40 -7.22 3.95
CA ASP A 118 5.06 -8.61 3.66
C ASP A 118 3.64 -8.91 4.15
N ALA A 119 2.98 -9.90 3.55
CA ALA A 119 1.60 -10.25 3.89
C ALA A 119 1.41 -10.68 5.36
N ASP A 120 2.51 -11.04 6.04
CA ASP A 120 2.60 -11.43 7.45
C ASP A 120 3.35 -10.42 8.33
N SER A 121 3.64 -9.22 7.82
CA SER A 121 4.31 -8.16 8.60
C SER A 121 3.33 -7.42 9.51
N ASP A 122 3.72 -7.31 10.78
CA ASP A 122 3.04 -6.47 11.76
C ASP A 122 3.66 -5.07 11.81
N PHE A 123 2.82 -4.04 11.78
CA PHE A 123 3.23 -2.65 11.90
C PHE A 123 2.89 -2.10 13.28
N HIS A 124 3.84 -1.40 13.91
CA HIS A 124 3.56 -0.64 15.11
C HIS A 124 2.56 0.49 14.81
N SER A 125 1.66 0.84 15.73
CA SER A 125 0.61 1.85 15.50
C SER A 125 1.18 3.21 15.09
N GLU A 126 2.35 3.55 15.61
CA GLU A 126 3.09 4.79 15.33
C GLU A 126 4.02 4.71 14.12
N TYR A 127 4.14 3.56 13.44
CA TYR A 127 5.08 3.39 12.33
C TYR A 127 4.89 4.46 11.24
N PHE A 128 3.66 4.59 10.72
CA PHE A 128 3.37 5.53 9.63
C PHE A 128 3.42 6.99 10.08
N ALA A 129 3.04 7.29 11.33
CA ALA A 129 3.17 8.63 11.90
C ALA A 129 4.65 9.02 12.07
N GLY A 130 5.48 8.11 12.59
CA GLY A 130 6.92 8.31 12.69
C GLY A 130 7.58 8.47 11.32
N LEU A 131 7.21 7.64 10.34
CA LEU A 131 7.70 7.75 8.97
C LEU A 131 7.33 9.10 8.34
N SER A 132 6.11 9.58 8.56
CA SER A 132 5.66 10.91 8.14
C SER A 132 6.51 12.02 8.75
N TYR A 133 6.77 11.95 10.06
CA TYR A 133 7.61 12.91 10.77
C TYR A 133 9.03 12.94 10.19
N PHE A 134 9.66 11.79 9.99
CA PHE A 134 11.02 11.74 9.44
C PHE A 134 11.06 12.23 8.00
N PHE A 135 10.11 11.85 7.16
CA PHE A 135 10.07 12.28 5.76
C PHE A 135 9.94 13.81 5.63
N LEU A 136 9.03 14.43 6.40
CA LEU A 136 8.81 15.88 6.36
C LEU A 136 9.99 16.69 6.93
N ASN A 137 10.79 16.09 7.83
CA ASN A 137 11.96 16.73 8.45
C ASN A 137 13.30 16.31 7.84
N ALA A 138 13.31 15.43 6.84
CA ALA A 138 14.54 14.95 6.18
C ALA A 138 15.15 16.01 5.23
N GLY A 139 14.42 17.07 4.90
CA GLY A 139 14.97 18.24 4.24
C GLY A 139 15.77 19.08 5.23
N GLY A 140 17.10 19.08 5.11
CA GLY A 140 17.92 20.15 5.67
C GLY A 140 17.53 21.50 5.05
N ALA A 141 17.97 22.61 5.67
CA ALA A 141 17.74 23.95 5.12
C ALA A 141 18.14 24.01 3.63
N GLU A 142 17.34 24.71 2.82
CA GLU A 142 17.66 24.93 1.40
C GLU A 142 19.11 25.44 1.26
N GLY A 143 19.97 24.68 0.58
CA GLY A 143 21.34 25.13 0.24
C GLY A 143 22.52 24.27 0.71
N GLU A 144 22.29 23.10 1.33
CA GLU A 144 23.39 22.16 1.64
C GLU A 144 23.26 20.83 0.88
N THR A 145 23.48 20.85 -0.43
CA THR A 145 23.97 19.71 -1.23
C THR A 145 24.79 20.20 -2.40
#